data_AF-A0A925AQK8-F1
#
_entry.id   AF-A0A925AQK8-F1
#
_cell.length_a   1.000
_cell.length_b   1.000
_cell.length_c   1.000
_cell.angle_alpha   90.00
_cell.angle_beta   90.00
_cell.angle_gamma   90.00
#
_symmetry.space_group_name_H-M   'P 1'
#
loop_
_entity.id
_entity.type
_entity.pdbx_description
1 polymer ?
#
loop_
_entity_poly.entity_id
_entity_poly.type
_entity_poly.pdbx_seq_one_letter_code
_entity_poly.pdbx_strand_id
1 'polypeptide(L)'
;PLELFQNSYLGVPGLLQAVRAGNVAVANALGSGVLQAPGMMPYLPALCRHLLGEELKLPSVQTWWCGDAASRAYVLEHLSDLVIKSAFPTRGEDPVFGSDLSRDNRGTLIEKINARPEKFVAQRRVMECTTPALTEERIHPRRFVIRAYLAASGDSYTAMHGGLTRVTGSETSMLVSLQKGAGSKDTWILADGPVSEVSLLPTADRPVALSRGGGDLPSRIADDLFWLGRYVERTEGLGRLARGTLARLIEHSSTERTHAVETLAGCLLWPGTAAAPAELDRAIVGMLFDPTSAWSLRAHANSVHRLARVLRDQISIDAWRILQSIWHTVTAFKPSTLEPTNDLPELLDQLLAECAAFSGLVADSMTRGQAWLFVDLGRRVERTVVTLQLLRDTLIDGVDDSALLETVLEITDSSVTYRRRYLTHLEAHAIADLLLADETNPRAVAFQLAEINRHVVALPHDSTPVQQRSDHNIVLRMRSSIQLADLAAICSASTGRRVALDTLLTQTLDQCNQLTQAITQLYFSHAPIPRGLDGMTGDDEG
;
A
#
# COMPACT_ATOMS: atom_id res chain seq x y z
N PRO A 1 7.19 -14.16 14.49
CA PRO A 1 8.36 -15.00 14.87
C PRO A 1 8.65 -14.92 16.38
N LEU A 2 8.17 -15.92 17.14
CA LEU A 2 8.20 -15.93 18.60
C LEU A 2 9.60 -15.91 19.25
N GLU A 3 10.65 -16.35 18.53
CA GLU A 3 12.02 -16.45 19.07
C GLU A 3 12.88 -15.18 18.91
N LEU A 4 12.46 -14.21 18.10
CA LEU A 4 13.19 -12.94 17.89
C LEU A 4 12.30 -11.77 18.36
N PHE A 5 12.21 -10.70 17.59
CA PHE A 5 11.30 -9.58 17.91
C PHE A 5 9.84 -10.05 17.86
N GLN A 6 9.23 -10.23 19.03
CA GLN A 6 7.88 -10.74 19.19
C GLN A 6 6.82 -9.88 18.47
N ASN A 7 7.05 -8.57 18.38
CA ASN A 7 6.15 -7.61 17.71
C ASN A 7 6.44 -7.45 16.21
N SER A 8 7.35 -8.25 15.62
CA SER A 8 7.67 -8.16 14.20
C SER A 8 6.65 -8.92 13.36
N TYR A 9 5.93 -8.19 12.51
CA TYR A 9 5.00 -8.74 11.51
C TYR A 9 5.71 -9.13 10.18
N LEU A 10 7.02 -8.91 10.07
CA LEU A 10 7.77 -9.11 8.82
C LEU A 10 8.28 -10.54 8.62
N GLY A 11 8.38 -11.35 9.69
CA GLY A 11 9.01 -12.68 9.63
C GLY A 11 8.01 -13.81 9.81
N VAL A 12 8.34 -14.98 9.25
CA VAL A 12 7.52 -16.19 9.31
C VAL A 12 7.66 -16.88 10.68
N PRO A 13 6.58 -17.11 11.44
CA PRO A 13 6.62 -17.92 12.67
C PRO A 13 7.15 -19.33 12.40
N GLY A 14 8.00 -19.86 13.29
CA GLY A 14 8.58 -21.21 13.13
C GLY A 14 9.76 -21.31 12.15
N LEU A 15 10.10 -20.24 11.42
CA LEU A 15 11.21 -20.28 10.45
C LEU A 15 12.55 -20.70 11.07
N LEU A 16 12.90 -20.17 12.26
CA LEU A 16 14.14 -20.55 12.93
C LEU A 16 14.17 -22.03 13.30
N GLN A 17 13.04 -22.59 13.72
CA GLN A 17 12.92 -24.02 14.03
C GLN A 17 13.09 -24.87 12.77
N ALA A 18 12.48 -24.47 11.65
CA ALA A 18 12.63 -25.14 10.36
C ALA A 18 14.09 -25.11 9.86
N VAL A 19 14.79 -24.00 10.06
CA VAL A 19 16.22 -23.86 9.75
C VAL A 19 17.06 -24.78 10.64
N ARG A 20 16.84 -24.79 11.97
CA ARG A 20 17.57 -25.67 12.90
C ARG A 20 17.31 -27.15 12.62
N ALA A 21 16.12 -27.50 12.15
CA ALA A 21 15.76 -28.85 11.74
C ALA A 21 16.39 -29.28 10.39
N GLY A 22 17.06 -28.37 9.67
CA GLY A 22 17.71 -28.65 8.39
C GLY A 22 16.75 -28.73 7.20
N ASN A 23 15.46 -28.41 7.38
CA ASN A 23 14.45 -28.49 6.33
C ASN A 23 14.46 -27.26 5.40
N VAL A 24 15.06 -26.15 5.85
CA VAL A 24 15.09 -24.88 5.14
C VAL A 24 16.48 -24.25 5.27
N ALA A 25 17.03 -23.78 4.15
CA ALA A 25 18.24 -22.95 4.14
C ALA A 25 17.88 -21.46 4.06
N VAL A 26 18.60 -20.61 4.79
CA VAL A 26 18.46 -19.15 4.72
C VAL A 26 19.80 -18.56 4.26
N ALA A 27 19.74 -17.74 3.21
CA ALA A 27 20.88 -17.00 2.68
C ALA A 27 20.60 -15.49 2.81
N ASN A 28 21.38 -14.71 3.57
CA ASN A 28 22.56 -15.09 4.36
C ASN A 28 22.20 -15.85 5.66
N ALA A 29 23.13 -16.67 6.14
CA ALA A 29 22.95 -17.46 7.35
C ALA A 29 22.65 -16.59 8.59
N LEU A 30 21.80 -17.10 9.48
CA LEU A 30 21.47 -16.43 10.74
C LEU A 30 22.75 -16.16 11.55
N GLY A 31 22.89 -14.94 12.07
CA GLY A 31 24.07 -14.52 12.83
C GLY A 31 25.23 -13.95 12.00
N SER A 32 25.16 -13.98 10.66
CA SER A 32 26.22 -13.41 9.80
C SER A 32 26.48 -11.91 10.05
N GLY A 33 25.50 -11.19 10.62
CA GLY A 33 25.61 -9.77 10.96
C GLY A 33 26.68 -9.45 12.02
N VAL A 34 27.05 -10.41 12.88
CA VAL A 34 28.09 -10.21 13.91
C VAL A 34 29.44 -9.91 13.25
N LEU A 35 29.79 -10.63 12.18
CA LEU A 35 31.04 -10.43 11.45
C LEU A 35 31.04 -9.15 10.60
N GLN A 36 29.86 -8.61 10.27
CA GLN A 36 29.73 -7.36 9.53
C GLN A 36 29.76 -6.12 10.43
N ALA A 37 29.70 -6.30 11.75
CA ALA A 37 29.69 -5.21 12.70
C ALA A 37 30.99 -4.40 12.61
N PRO A 38 30.94 -3.07 12.49
CA PRO A 38 32.13 -2.22 12.51
C PRO A 38 33.05 -2.45 13.71
N GLY A 39 32.49 -2.83 14.87
CA GLY A 39 33.27 -3.20 16.07
C GLY A 39 34.17 -4.43 15.89
N MET A 40 33.91 -5.29 14.89
CA MET A 40 34.72 -6.46 14.59
C MET A 40 35.93 -6.14 13.70
N MET A 41 35.92 -5.01 12.99
CA MET A 41 36.96 -4.65 12.02
C MET A 41 38.40 -4.60 12.59
N PRO A 42 38.66 -4.10 13.83
CA PRO A 42 40.02 -4.11 14.40
C PRO A 42 40.62 -5.52 14.52
N TYR A 43 39.77 -6.55 14.65
CA TYR A 43 40.19 -7.93 14.90
C TYR A 43 40.31 -8.76 13.63
N LEU A 44 39.85 -8.26 12.46
CA LEU A 44 39.86 -9.01 11.21
C LEU A 44 41.23 -9.58 10.82
N PRO A 45 42.37 -8.85 10.96
CA PRO A 45 43.68 -9.43 10.65
C PRO A 45 44.03 -10.64 11.53
N ALA A 46 43.74 -10.55 12.83
CA ALA A 46 44.00 -11.64 13.77
C ALA A 46 43.06 -12.83 13.53
N LEU A 47 41.78 -12.55 13.25
CA LEU A 47 40.79 -13.58 12.90
C LEU A 47 41.16 -14.31 11.61
N CYS A 48 41.64 -13.59 10.58
CA CYS A 48 42.09 -14.19 9.33
C CYS A 48 43.25 -15.17 9.55
N ARG A 49 44.26 -14.77 10.33
CA ARG A 49 45.36 -15.68 10.71
C ARG A 49 44.89 -16.88 11.51
N HIS A 50 43.99 -16.68 12.46
CA HIS A 50 43.53 -17.76 13.34
C HIS A 50 42.61 -18.76 12.63
N LEU A 51 41.68 -18.30 11.79
CA LEU A 51 40.67 -19.13 11.14
C LEU A 51 41.13 -19.69 9.79
N LEU A 52 41.90 -18.92 9.03
CA LEU A 52 42.30 -19.27 7.65
C LEU A 52 43.81 -19.56 7.54
N GLY A 53 44.61 -19.26 8.55
CA GLY A 53 46.08 -19.41 8.47
C GLY A 53 46.76 -18.41 7.53
N GLU A 54 46.05 -17.38 7.07
CA GLU A 54 46.51 -16.42 6.07
C GLU A 54 46.50 -14.98 6.59
N GLU A 55 47.35 -14.13 6.02
CA GLU A 55 47.28 -12.67 6.21
C GLU A 55 46.15 -12.05 5.38
N LEU A 56 45.63 -10.92 5.85
CA LEU A 56 44.55 -10.22 5.18
C LEU A 56 45.03 -9.58 3.87
N LYS A 57 44.65 -10.15 2.73
CA LYS A 57 45.06 -9.71 1.38
C LYS A 57 44.59 -8.29 1.02
N LEU A 58 43.41 -7.89 1.52
CA LEU A 58 42.88 -6.53 1.38
C LEU A 58 42.85 -5.87 2.75
N PRO A 59 43.81 -4.99 3.08
CA PRO A 59 43.87 -4.35 4.39
C PRO A 59 42.58 -3.60 4.71
N SER A 60 42.05 -3.83 5.92
CA SER A 60 40.93 -3.03 6.44
C SER A 60 41.40 -1.62 6.77
N VAL A 61 40.48 -0.65 6.68
CA VAL A 61 40.74 0.69 7.22
C VAL A 61 41.12 0.61 8.70
N GLN A 62 42.12 1.40 9.11
CA GLN A 62 42.51 1.47 10.51
C GLN A 62 41.30 1.88 11.36
N THR A 63 40.95 1.00 12.30
CA THR A 63 39.71 1.07 13.06
C THR A 63 40.03 0.88 14.54
N TRP A 64 39.45 1.74 15.39
CA TRP A 64 39.59 1.72 16.84
C TRP A 64 38.23 1.50 17.48
N TRP A 65 38.06 0.42 18.22
CA TRP A 65 36.84 0.18 18.99
C TRP A 65 36.96 0.84 20.36
N CYS A 66 36.05 1.75 20.68
CA CYS A 66 36.13 2.53 21.91
C CYS A 66 35.86 1.70 23.17
N GLY A 67 35.40 0.44 23.05
CA GLY A 67 35.30 -0.48 24.18
C GLY A 67 36.66 -0.80 24.83
N ASP A 68 37.75 -0.74 24.06
CA ASP A 68 39.11 -0.81 24.59
C ASP A 68 39.59 0.56 25.10
N ALA A 69 40.21 0.58 26.29
CA ALA A 69 40.59 1.82 26.96
C ALA A 69 41.69 2.60 26.21
N ALA A 70 42.67 1.90 25.63
CA ALA A 70 43.75 2.52 24.88
C ALA A 70 43.24 3.11 23.56
N SER A 71 42.41 2.34 22.84
CA SER A 71 41.73 2.78 21.63
C SER A 71 40.83 4.00 21.89
N ARG A 72 40.06 3.99 22.98
CA ARG A 72 39.24 5.14 23.38
C ARG A 72 40.06 6.39 23.64
N ALA A 73 41.15 6.28 24.39
CA ALA A 73 42.03 7.43 24.68
C ALA A 73 42.55 8.07 23.38
N TYR A 74 43.02 7.23 22.44
CA TYR A 74 43.47 7.69 21.13
C TYR A 74 42.37 8.42 20.34
N VAL A 75 41.15 7.85 20.32
CA VAL A 75 40.00 8.42 19.61
C VAL A 75 39.60 9.79 20.16
N LEU A 76 39.59 9.96 21.49
CA LEU A 76 39.22 11.23 22.12
C LEU A 76 40.25 12.33 21.83
N GLU A 77 41.53 11.98 21.81
CA GLU A 77 42.64 12.88 21.50
C GLU A 77 42.59 13.33 20.03
N HIS A 78 42.40 12.38 19.10
CA HIS A 78 42.50 12.61 17.65
C HIS A 78 41.13 12.76 16.95
N LEU A 79 40.08 13.14 17.69
CA LEU A 79 38.70 13.11 17.21
C LEU A 79 38.50 13.84 15.87
N SER A 80 39.22 14.96 15.64
CA SER A 80 39.11 15.78 14.42
C SER A 80 39.51 15.06 13.14
N ASP A 81 40.39 14.05 13.23
CA ASP A 81 40.95 13.35 12.06
C ASP A 81 40.22 12.03 11.76
N LEU A 82 39.21 11.71 12.58
CA LEU A 82 38.53 10.42 12.59
C LEU A 82 37.07 10.52 12.16
N VAL A 83 36.54 9.40 11.67
CA VAL A 83 35.12 9.21 11.39
C VAL A 83 34.54 8.30 12.46
N ILE A 84 33.57 8.81 13.22
CA ILE A 84 32.92 8.08 14.31
C ILE A 84 31.67 7.41 13.79
N LYS A 85 31.53 6.11 14.10
CA LYS A 85 30.41 5.26 13.69
C LYS A 85 29.91 4.46 14.87
N SER A 86 28.69 3.95 14.75
CA SER A 86 28.16 2.93 15.66
C SER A 86 28.90 1.61 15.43
N ALA A 87 29.30 0.95 16.52
CA ALA A 87 29.94 -0.36 16.49
C ALA A 87 28.96 -1.46 16.06
N PHE A 88 27.67 -1.27 16.32
CA PHE A 88 26.57 -2.20 16.01
C PHE A 88 25.37 -1.41 15.44
N PRO A 89 25.44 -0.99 14.17
CA PRO A 89 24.51 -0.02 13.62
C PRO A 89 23.07 -0.55 13.54
N THR A 90 22.13 0.29 13.95
CA THR A 90 20.71 0.13 13.62
C THR A 90 20.34 0.97 12.40
N ARG A 91 19.18 0.71 11.76
CA ARG A 91 18.77 1.47 10.56
C ARG A 91 18.68 2.97 10.89
N GLY A 92 19.37 3.81 10.12
CA GLY A 92 19.28 5.27 10.19
C GLY A 92 20.43 5.97 10.93
N GLU A 93 21.45 5.26 11.38
CA GLU A 93 22.63 5.85 12.02
C GLU A 93 23.68 6.29 10.98
N ASP A 94 23.85 7.60 10.82
CA ASP A 94 24.85 8.18 9.91
C ASP A 94 26.25 8.28 10.56
N PRO A 95 27.34 8.15 9.79
CA PRO A 95 28.68 8.41 10.28
C PRO A 95 28.87 9.89 10.62
N VAL A 96 29.61 10.17 11.69
CA VAL A 96 29.96 11.52 12.13
C VAL A 96 31.42 11.81 11.77
N PHE A 97 31.66 12.86 11.01
CA PHE A 97 33.00 13.30 10.64
C PHE A 97 33.52 14.28 11.70
N GLY A 98 34.59 13.93 12.40
CA GLY A 98 35.12 14.75 13.48
C GLY A 98 35.59 16.14 13.06
N SER A 99 36.01 16.29 11.79
CA SER A 99 36.41 17.57 11.20
C SER A 99 35.27 18.57 11.06
N ASP A 100 34.03 18.07 10.97
CA ASP A 100 32.86 18.88 10.63
C ASP A 100 32.09 19.30 11.90
N LEU A 101 32.56 18.88 13.08
CA LEU A 101 31.92 19.17 14.36
C LEU A 101 32.31 20.56 14.87
N SER A 102 31.30 21.33 15.30
CA SER A 102 31.51 22.50 16.15
C SER A 102 32.10 22.09 17.51
N ARG A 103 32.67 23.06 18.25
CA ARG A 103 33.22 22.80 19.60
C ARG A 103 32.17 22.19 20.54
N ASP A 104 30.94 22.70 20.51
CA ASP A 104 29.85 22.21 21.36
C ASP A 104 29.43 20.78 20.98
N ASN A 105 29.26 20.52 19.68
CA ASN A 105 28.91 19.18 19.19
C ASN A 105 30.01 18.16 19.46
N ARG A 106 31.29 18.58 19.46
CA ARG A 106 32.43 17.75 19.85
C ARG A 106 32.36 17.38 21.33
N GLY A 107 32.05 18.33 22.22
CA GLY A 107 31.86 18.06 23.65
C GLY A 107 30.76 17.03 23.90
N THR A 108 29.59 17.22 23.27
CA THR A 108 28.47 16.28 23.37
C THR A 108 28.81 14.88 22.84
N LEU A 109 29.60 14.78 21.76
CA LEU A 109 30.01 13.47 21.23
C LEU A 109 30.98 12.77 22.19
N ILE A 110 31.91 13.50 22.80
CA ILE A 110 32.84 12.96 23.81
C ILE A 110 32.08 12.42 25.01
N GLU A 111 31.09 13.15 25.52
CA GLU A 111 30.23 12.69 26.62
C GLU A 111 29.50 11.40 26.26
N LYS A 112 28.93 11.31 25.05
CA LYS A 112 28.27 10.10 24.55
C LYS A 112 29.22 8.91 24.46
N ILE A 113 30.43 9.11 23.94
CA ILE A 113 31.45 8.06 23.85
C ILE A 113 31.86 7.60 25.24
N ASN A 114 32.07 8.51 26.19
CA ASN A 114 32.46 8.16 27.56
C ASN A 114 31.35 7.42 28.31
N ALA A 115 30.09 7.76 28.06
CA ALA A 115 28.95 7.12 28.70
C ALA A 115 28.74 5.67 28.25
N ARG A 116 28.95 5.36 26.96
CA ARG A 116 28.77 4.02 26.38
C ARG A 116 29.84 3.69 25.33
N PRO A 117 31.10 3.53 25.75
CA PRO A 117 32.24 3.39 24.85
C PRO A 117 32.13 2.19 23.91
N GLU A 118 31.55 1.09 24.36
CA GLU A 118 31.37 -0.15 23.61
C GLU A 118 30.51 0.01 22.35
N LYS A 119 29.68 1.07 22.28
CA LYS A 119 28.80 1.36 21.15
C LYS A 119 29.46 2.13 20.03
N PHE A 120 30.69 2.61 20.21
CA PHE A 120 31.35 3.48 19.23
C PHE A 120 32.60 2.84 18.65
N VAL A 121 32.81 3.12 17.37
CA VAL A 121 34.04 2.81 16.66
C VAL A 121 34.50 4.06 15.92
N ALA A 122 35.80 4.27 15.86
CA ALA A 122 36.41 5.31 15.05
C ALA A 122 37.19 4.69 13.90
N GLN A 123 37.17 5.33 12.74
CA GLN A 123 37.93 4.91 11.58
C GLN A 123 38.75 6.06 11.04
N ARG A 124 39.93 5.75 10.52
CA ARG A 124 40.72 6.71 9.77
C ARG A 124 39.90 7.17 8.56
N ARG A 125 39.96 8.46 8.26
CA ARG A 125 39.31 9.01 7.07
C ARG A 125 40.04 8.53 5.82
N VAL A 126 39.38 7.73 4.99
CA VAL A 126 39.93 7.19 3.72
C VAL A 126 38.93 7.44 2.60
N MET A 127 39.17 8.47 1.77
CA MET A 127 38.44 8.77 0.52
C MET A 127 39.26 9.75 -0.32
N GLU A 128 40.37 9.29 -0.90
CA GLU A 128 41.27 10.12 -1.73
C GLU A 128 41.06 9.91 -3.24
N CYS A 129 40.46 8.79 -3.64
CA CYS A 129 40.23 8.48 -5.05
C CYS A 129 39.05 9.28 -5.61
N THR A 130 39.21 9.79 -6.84
CA THR A 130 38.16 10.49 -7.59
C THR A 130 37.92 9.85 -8.95
N THR A 131 36.71 10.00 -9.46
CA THR A 131 36.30 9.64 -10.82
C THR A 131 35.68 10.86 -11.50
N PRO A 132 35.88 11.08 -12.82
CA PRO A 132 35.32 12.23 -13.51
C PRO A 132 33.80 12.12 -13.63
N ALA A 133 33.02 13.06 -13.08
CA ALA A 133 31.56 13.09 -13.23
C ALA A 133 31.14 14.33 -14.02
N LEU A 134 30.24 14.15 -14.99
CA LEU A 134 29.61 15.25 -15.72
C LEU A 134 28.49 15.82 -14.85
N THR A 135 28.61 17.09 -14.46
CA THR A 135 27.55 17.84 -13.79
C THR A 135 27.29 19.10 -14.57
N GLU A 136 26.02 19.35 -14.92
CA GLU A 136 25.62 20.42 -15.83
C GLU A 136 26.33 20.29 -17.19
N GLU A 137 27.32 21.14 -17.47
CA GLU A 137 28.08 21.19 -18.73
C GLU A 137 29.59 20.94 -18.54
N ARG A 138 30.03 20.56 -17.34
CA ARG A 138 31.46 20.40 -17.03
C ARG A 138 31.77 19.08 -16.33
N ILE A 139 32.96 18.56 -16.59
CA ILE A 139 33.47 17.35 -15.95
C ILE A 139 34.25 17.76 -14.71
N HIS A 140 33.84 17.25 -13.55
CA HIS A 140 34.51 17.50 -12.29
C HIS A 140 34.96 16.19 -11.63
N PRO A 141 36.08 16.18 -10.88
CA PRO A 141 36.42 15.05 -10.04
C PRO A 141 35.37 14.90 -8.93
N ARG A 142 34.86 13.68 -8.75
CA ARG A 142 33.98 13.31 -7.63
C ARG A 142 34.56 12.11 -6.91
N ARG A 143 34.47 12.11 -5.58
CA ARG A 143 34.90 10.95 -4.78
C ARG A 143 33.92 9.81 -5.01
N PHE A 144 34.42 8.58 -4.94
CA PHE A 144 33.58 7.41 -5.18
C PHE A 144 33.89 6.26 -4.22
N VAL A 145 32.91 5.38 -4.06
CA VAL A 145 33.08 4.07 -3.42
C VAL A 145 32.59 3.00 -4.37
N ILE A 146 33.27 1.86 -4.35
CA ILE A 146 32.84 0.65 -5.06
C ILE A 146 32.36 -0.36 -4.03
N ARG A 147 31.18 -0.93 -4.27
CA ARG A 147 30.72 -2.13 -3.57
C ARG A 147 30.80 -3.32 -4.52
N ALA A 148 31.75 -4.21 -4.26
CA ALA A 148 31.84 -5.51 -4.91
C ALA A 148 30.97 -6.55 -4.19
N TYR A 149 30.56 -7.58 -4.91
CA TYR A 149 29.72 -8.66 -4.41
C TYR A 149 30.41 -10.00 -4.61
N LEU A 150 30.40 -10.82 -3.56
CA LEU A 150 30.90 -12.19 -3.57
C LEU A 150 29.70 -13.11 -3.41
N ALA A 151 29.54 -14.04 -4.35
CA ALA A 151 28.51 -15.08 -4.28
C ALA A 151 29.15 -16.38 -3.78
N ALA A 152 28.49 -17.04 -2.83
CA ALA A 152 28.91 -18.38 -2.42
C ALA A 152 28.67 -19.37 -3.57
N SER A 153 29.68 -20.18 -3.88
CA SER A 153 29.65 -21.20 -4.93
C SER A 153 30.32 -22.46 -4.39
N GLY A 154 29.50 -23.40 -3.92
CA GLY A 154 29.97 -24.57 -3.18
C GLY A 154 30.70 -24.15 -1.91
N ASP A 155 31.90 -24.70 -1.70
CA ASP A 155 32.78 -24.40 -0.56
C ASP A 155 33.66 -23.15 -0.79
N SER A 156 33.35 -22.34 -1.80
CA SER A 156 34.15 -21.18 -2.19
C SER A 156 33.29 -19.93 -2.42
N TYR A 157 33.95 -18.80 -2.67
CA TYR A 157 33.29 -17.55 -3.07
C TYR A 157 33.79 -17.11 -4.44
N THR A 158 32.87 -16.70 -5.30
CA THR A 158 33.18 -16.09 -6.60
C THR A 158 32.86 -14.61 -6.57
N ALA A 159 33.82 -13.78 -6.91
CA ALA A 159 33.60 -12.34 -7.09
C ALA A 159 32.80 -12.13 -8.38
N MET A 160 31.71 -11.37 -8.29
CA MET A 160 30.99 -10.94 -9.47
C MET A 160 31.83 -9.95 -10.27
N HIS A 161 31.85 -10.10 -11.61
CA HIS A 161 32.58 -9.21 -12.52
C HIS A 161 31.85 -7.86 -12.67
N GLY A 162 31.83 -7.07 -11.60
CA GLY A 162 31.17 -5.78 -11.55
C GLY A 162 31.03 -5.27 -10.12
N GLY A 163 30.30 -4.16 -9.97
CA GLY A 163 30.05 -3.58 -8.66
C GLY A 163 29.11 -2.40 -8.71
N LEU A 164 28.57 -2.04 -7.55
CA LEU A 164 27.81 -0.81 -7.39
C LEU A 164 28.77 0.32 -7.08
N THR A 165 29.06 1.17 -8.06
CA THR A 165 29.81 2.40 -7.84
C THR A 165 28.87 3.54 -7.48
N ARG A 166 29.22 4.25 -6.40
CA ARG A 166 28.52 5.47 -5.96
C ARG A 166 29.46 6.65 -5.94
N VAL A 167 28.99 7.79 -6.43
CA VAL A 167 29.75 9.05 -6.52
C VAL A 167 29.12 10.12 -5.64
N THR A 168 29.92 10.97 -5.02
CA THR A 168 29.41 12.05 -4.16
C THR A 168 28.64 13.09 -4.97
N GLY A 169 27.60 13.69 -4.37
CA GLY A 169 26.77 14.72 -5.02
C GLY A 169 27.46 16.08 -5.13
N SER A 170 28.44 16.36 -4.26
CA SER A 170 29.25 17.58 -4.28
C SER A 170 30.72 17.29 -4.01
N GLU A 171 31.60 18.27 -4.24
CA GLU A 171 33.05 18.17 -3.97
C GLU A 171 33.38 18.12 -2.49
N THR A 172 32.56 18.79 -1.68
CA THR A 172 32.72 18.90 -0.22
C THR A 172 32.05 17.76 0.53
N SER A 173 31.07 17.08 -0.07
CA SER A 173 30.35 15.97 0.58
C SER A 173 31.20 14.70 0.60
N MET A 174 31.23 14.07 1.78
CA MET A 174 31.83 12.75 2.01
C MET A 174 30.77 11.64 2.05
N LEU A 175 29.49 11.99 1.87
CA LEU A 175 28.37 11.06 1.94
C LEU A 175 27.98 10.56 0.55
N VAL A 176 27.94 9.24 0.41
CA VAL A 176 27.59 8.51 -0.83
C VAL A 176 26.19 7.85 -0.73
N SER A 177 25.24 8.55 -0.12
CA SER A 177 23.84 8.10 -0.01
C SER A 177 22.99 8.65 -1.14
N LEU A 178 22.26 7.77 -1.84
CA LEU A 178 21.29 8.14 -2.89
C LEU A 178 20.23 9.11 -2.37
N GLN A 179 19.80 8.95 -1.11
CA GLN A 179 18.84 9.84 -0.44
C GLN A 179 19.39 11.25 -0.19
N LYS A 180 20.71 11.44 -0.27
CA LYS A 180 21.41 12.72 -0.06
C LYS A 180 22.11 13.20 -1.34
N GLY A 181 21.59 12.82 -2.51
CA GLY A 181 22.04 13.33 -3.81
C GLY A 181 23.31 12.68 -4.38
N ALA A 182 23.75 11.53 -3.85
CA ALA A 182 24.84 10.77 -4.47
C ALA A 182 24.40 10.16 -5.81
N GLY A 183 25.26 10.18 -6.82
CA GLY A 183 25.03 9.51 -8.10
C GLY A 183 25.49 8.05 -8.08
N SER A 184 25.13 7.28 -9.10
CA SER A 184 25.68 5.95 -9.35
C SER A 184 26.34 5.89 -10.73
N LYS A 185 27.34 5.03 -10.86
CA LYS A 185 28.04 4.77 -12.11
C LYS A 185 28.15 3.27 -12.34
N ASP A 186 28.26 2.93 -13.62
CA ASP A 186 28.67 1.60 -14.03
C ASP A 186 30.13 1.32 -13.61
N THR A 187 30.44 0.06 -13.31
CA THR A 187 31.77 -0.40 -12.88
C THR A 187 32.28 -1.41 -13.88
N TRP A 188 33.13 -0.96 -14.80
CA TRP A 188 33.69 -1.83 -15.83
C TRP A 188 34.90 -2.59 -15.31
N ILE A 189 34.83 -3.92 -15.38
CA ILE A 189 35.96 -4.82 -15.17
C ILE A 189 36.45 -5.24 -16.56
N LEU A 190 37.67 -4.84 -16.90
CA LEU A 190 38.26 -5.15 -18.20
C LEU A 190 38.72 -6.61 -18.22
N ALA A 191 38.53 -7.27 -19.36
CA ALA A 191 39.04 -8.61 -19.62
C ALA A 191 40.08 -8.56 -20.74
N ASP A 192 41.12 -9.40 -20.64
CA ASP A 192 42.21 -9.47 -21.62
C ASP A 192 41.84 -10.28 -22.90
N GLY A 193 40.59 -10.71 -23.02
CA GLY A 193 40.11 -11.55 -24.12
C GLY A 193 38.58 -11.57 -24.25
N PRO A 194 38.04 -12.36 -25.19
CA PRO A 194 36.60 -12.48 -25.39
C PRO A 194 35.91 -13.00 -24.12
N VAL A 195 34.90 -12.28 -23.66
CA VAL A 195 34.11 -12.63 -22.48
C VAL A 195 32.89 -13.44 -22.90
N SER A 196 32.58 -14.51 -22.18
CA SER A 196 31.35 -15.27 -22.39
C SER A 196 30.13 -14.38 -22.09
N GLU A 197 29.31 -14.12 -23.11
CA GLU A 197 28.02 -13.44 -22.94
C GLU A 197 27.00 -14.42 -22.33
N VAL A 198 26.98 -14.49 -21.00
CA VAL A 198 25.91 -15.20 -20.29
C VAL A 198 24.74 -14.25 -20.13
N SER A 199 23.78 -14.33 -21.06
CA SER A 199 22.50 -13.64 -20.95
C SER A 199 21.46 -14.59 -20.37
N LEU A 200 20.77 -14.16 -19.30
CA LEU A 200 19.55 -14.82 -18.85
C LEU A 200 18.33 -14.45 -19.72
N LEU A 201 18.49 -13.50 -20.65
CA LEU A 201 17.45 -13.17 -21.61
C LEU A 201 17.35 -14.27 -22.67
N PRO A 202 16.13 -14.61 -23.11
CA PRO A 202 15.93 -15.55 -24.21
C PRO A 202 16.69 -15.08 -25.46
N THR A 203 17.46 -15.96 -26.08
CA THR A 203 18.07 -15.71 -27.40
C THR A 203 17.02 -15.83 -28.51
N ALA A 204 17.19 -15.05 -29.58
CA ALA A 204 16.24 -15.00 -30.70
C ALA A 204 16.02 -16.38 -31.38
N ASP A 205 16.98 -17.29 -31.24
CA ASP A 205 16.97 -18.61 -31.88
C ASP A 205 16.08 -19.64 -31.16
N ARG A 206 15.51 -19.29 -29.99
CA ARG A 206 14.55 -20.15 -29.29
C ARG A 206 13.12 -19.69 -29.56
N PRO A 207 12.23 -20.55 -30.08
CA PRO A 207 10.83 -20.19 -30.23
C PRO A 207 10.24 -19.86 -28.86
N VAL A 208 9.65 -18.66 -28.73
CA VAL A 208 9.00 -18.21 -27.50
C VAL A 208 7.83 -19.15 -27.21
N ALA A 209 7.83 -19.76 -26.03
CA ALA A 209 6.67 -20.54 -25.57
C ALA A 209 5.47 -19.60 -25.44
N LEU A 210 4.45 -19.82 -26.27
CA LEU A 210 3.23 -19.03 -26.23
C LEU A 210 2.48 -19.34 -24.94
N SER A 211 2.52 -18.43 -23.96
CA SER A 211 1.66 -18.48 -22.78
C SER A 211 0.53 -17.48 -22.93
N ARG A 212 -0.70 -17.93 -22.66
CA ARG A 212 -1.89 -17.08 -22.53
C ARG A 212 -2.33 -16.93 -21.08
N GLY A 213 -1.70 -17.68 -20.16
CA GLY A 213 -1.92 -17.57 -18.73
C GLY A 213 -1.06 -16.44 -18.18
N GLY A 214 -1.70 -15.47 -17.51
CA GLY A 214 -1.01 -14.47 -16.71
C GLY A 214 -0.37 -15.17 -15.50
N GLY A 215 0.86 -15.65 -15.68
CA GLY A 215 1.65 -16.30 -14.65
C GLY A 215 1.96 -15.34 -13.50
N ASP A 216 1.76 -15.85 -12.29
CA ASP A 216 2.21 -15.37 -10.99
C ASP A 216 2.22 -13.85 -10.79
N LEU A 217 1.02 -13.29 -10.58
CA LEU A 217 0.90 -11.98 -9.96
C LEU A 217 1.38 -12.09 -8.50
N PRO A 218 2.45 -11.38 -8.08
CA PRO A 218 2.89 -11.45 -6.69
C PRO A 218 1.76 -11.01 -5.75
N SER A 219 1.55 -11.70 -4.63
CA SER A 219 0.45 -11.42 -3.68
C SER A 219 0.37 -9.96 -3.25
N ARG A 220 1.51 -9.28 -3.12
CA ARG A 220 1.55 -7.84 -2.82
C ARG A 220 0.98 -6.98 -3.94
N ILE A 221 1.31 -7.29 -5.19
CA ILE A 221 0.79 -6.56 -6.35
C ILE A 221 -0.72 -6.84 -6.50
N ALA A 222 -1.16 -8.07 -6.20
CA ALA A 222 -2.58 -8.41 -6.16
C ALA A 222 -3.35 -7.60 -5.09
N ASP A 223 -2.81 -7.51 -3.88
CA ASP A 223 -3.37 -6.68 -2.79
C ASP A 223 -3.43 -5.21 -3.19
N ASP A 224 -2.33 -4.66 -3.72
CA ASP A 224 -2.25 -3.27 -4.18
C ASP A 224 -3.29 -2.98 -5.30
N LEU A 225 -3.51 -3.90 -6.24
CA LEU A 225 -4.50 -3.78 -7.32
C LEU A 225 -5.93 -3.86 -6.79
N PHE A 226 -6.20 -4.76 -5.85
CA PHE A 226 -7.49 -4.85 -5.18
C PHE A 226 -7.84 -3.55 -4.46
N TRP A 227 -6.91 -3.01 -3.66
CA TRP A 227 -7.12 -1.74 -2.98
C TRP A 227 -7.20 -0.55 -3.94
N LEU A 228 -6.46 -0.55 -5.05
CA LEU A 228 -6.58 0.50 -6.07
C LEU A 228 -8.02 0.59 -6.57
N GLY A 229 -8.61 -0.56 -6.92
CA GLY A 229 -10.01 -0.62 -7.34
C GLY A 229 -10.96 -0.06 -6.29
N ARG A 230 -10.77 -0.44 -5.02
CA ARG A 230 -11.58 0.08 -3.90
C ARG A 230 -11.44 1.59 -3.72
N TYR A 231 -10.22 2.13 -3.70
CA TYR A 231 -10.03 3.56 -3.46
C TYR A 231 -10.58 4.42 -4.59
N VAL A 232 -10.48 3.98 -5.85
CA VAL A 232 -11.11 4.70 -6.97
C VAL A 232 -12.64 4.68 -6.83
N GLU A 233 -13.22 3.54 -6.45
CA GLU A 233 -14.67 3.45 -6.25
C GLU A 233 -15.15 4.27 -5.04
N ARG A 234 -14.36 4.36 -3.96
CA ARG A 234 -14.63 5.29 -2.83
C ARG A 234 -14.60 6.74 -3.26
N THR A 235 -13.61 7.12 -4.07
CA THR A 235 -13.51 8.48 -4.62
C THR A 235 -14.74 8.79 -5.47
N GLU A 236 -15.19 7.87 -6.32
CA GLU A 236 -16.41 8.05 -7.11
C GLU A 236 -17.65 8.16 -6.21
N GLY A 237 -17.84 7.24 -5.26
CA GLY A 237 -19.00 7.20 -4.37
C GLY A 237 -19.13 8.46 -3.52
N LEU A 238 -18.04 8.89 -2.88
CA LEU A 238 -18.01 10.10 -2.07
C LEU A 238 -18.23 11.36 -2.92
N GLY A 239 -17.68 11.39 -4.14
CA GLY A 239 -17.90 12.50 -5.07
C GLY A 239 -19.36 12.61 -5.52
N ARG A 240 -20.02 11.47 -5.82
CA ARG A 240 -21.45 11.45 -6.18
C ARG A 240 -22.34 11.89 -5.04
N LEU A 241 -22.08 11.40 -3.82
CA LEU A 241 -22.81 11.81 -2.63
C LEU A 241 -22.64 13.32 -2.37
N ALA A 242 -21.40 13.82 -2.40
CA ALA A 242 -21.13 15.25 -2.23
C ALA A 242 -21.86 16.11 -3.28
N ARG A 243 -21.84 15.71 -4.55
CA ARG A 243 -22.52 16.43 -5.63
C ARG A 243 -24.04 16.45 -5.45
N GLY A 244 -24.64 15.31 -5.07
CA GLY A 244 -26.07 15.22 -4.79
C GLY A 244 -26.50 16.09 -3.61
N THR A 245 -25.73 16.07 -2.52
CA THR A 245 -25.99 16.93 -1.34
C THR A 245 -25.89 18.41 -1.69
N LEU A 246 -24.86 18.82 -2.43
CA LEU A 246 -24.65 20.22 -2.83
C LEU A 246 -25.74 20.73 -3.77
N ALA A 247 -26.21 19.92 -4.72
CA ALA A 247 -27.32 20.30 -5.60
C ALA A 247 -28.57 20.66 -4.79
N ARG A 248 -28.92 19.86 -3.78
CA ARG A 248 -30.06 20.12 -2.89
C ARG A 248 -29.84 21.34 -1.98
N LEU A 249 -28.61 21.61 -1.56
CA LEU A 249 -28.24 22.81 -0.80
C LEU A 249 -28.36 24.09 -1.63
N ILE A 250 -28.07 24.05 -2.93
CA ILE A 250 -28.20 25.20 -3.83
C ILE A 250 -29.68 25.49 -4.14
N GLU A 251 -30.51 24.45 -4.25
CA GLU A 251 -31.95 24.58 -4.55
C GLU A 251 -32.77 25.13 -3.37
N HIS A 252 -32.36 24.86 -2.13
CA HIS A 252 -33.09 25.28 -0.92
C HIS A 252 -32.39 26.44 -0.22
N SER A 253 -33.12 27.53 0.08
CA SER A 253 -32.55 28.67 0.81
C SER A 253 -31.99 28.23 2.18
N SER A 254 -30.86 28.80 2.61
CA SER A 254 -30.07 28.42 3.80
C SER A 254 -30.83 28.36 5.15
N THR A 255 -32.09 28.78 5.19
CA THR A 255 -32.95 28.85 6.38
C THR A 255 -33.89 27.65 6.57
N GLU A 256 -34.17 26.85 5.53
CA GLU A 256 -35.04 25.67 5.63
C GLU A 256 -34.25 24.40 5.33
N ARG A 257 -34.00 23.58 6.35
CA ARG A 257 -33.40 22.25 6.16
C ARG A 257 -34.48 21.27 5.79
N THR A 258 -34.43 20.74 4.58
CA THR A 258 -35.23 19.58 4.20
C THR A 258 -34.63 18.32 4.83
N HIS A 259 -35.48 17.35 5.13
CA HIS A 259 -35.08 16.04 5.61
C HIS A 259 -34.02 15.41 4.70
N ALA A 260 -34.19 15.51 3.37
CA ALA A 260 -33.19 15.08 2.39
C ALA A 260 -31.78 15.66 2.63
N VAL A 261 -31.66 16.98 2.85
CA VAL A 261 -30.36 17.63 3.07
C VAL A 261 -29.72 17.18 4.37
N GLU A 262 -30.50 17.06 5.45
CA GLU A 262 -29.99 16.62 6.75
C GLU A 262 -29.45 15.19 6.69
N THR A 263 -30.21 14.29 6.07
CA THR A 263 -29.84 12.87 5.93
C THR A 263 -28.59 12.72 5.06
N LEU A 264 -28.53 13.38 3.90
CA LEU A 264 -27.40 13.28 2.98
C LEU A 264 -26.13 13.95 3.54
N ALA A 265 -26.26 15.08 4.24
CA ALA A 265 -25.12 15.71 4.91
C ALA A 265 -24.63 14.87 6.10
N GLY A 266 -25.53 14.20 6.82
CA GLY A 266 -25.18 13.21 7.85
C GLY A 266 -24.30 12.08 7.32
N CYS A 267 -24.57 11.60 6.11
CA CYS A 267 -23.75 10.60 5.43
C CYS A 267 -22.31 11.10 5.16
N LEU A 268 -22.14 12.37 4.78
CA LEU A 268 -20.84 12.98 4.46
C LEU A 268 -20.02 13.35 5.68
N LEU A 269 -20.68 13.69 6.79
CA LEU A 269 -20.04 14.20 8.00
C LEU A 269 -19.66 13.09 8.99
N TRP A 270 -19.81 11.80 8.65
CA TRP A 270 -19.41 10.68 9.51
C TRP A 270 -17.89 10.39 9.45
N PRO A 271 -17.17 10.12 10.57
CA PRO A 271 -17.61 10.07 11.98
C PRO A 271 -17.33 11.41 12.69
N GLY A 272 -18.08 12.45 12.34
CA GLY A 272 -17.88 13.83 12.81
C GLY A 272 -19.13 14.44 13.43
N THR A 273 -18.98 15.66 13.93
CA THR A 273 -20.01 16.40 14.68
C THR A 273 -21.05 17.04 13.76
N ALA A 274 -22.31 17.06 14.20
CA ALA A 274 -23.39 17.79 13.55
C ALA A 274 -23.02 19.29 13.40
N ALA A 275 -23.01 19.78 12.16
CA ALA A 275 -22.74 21.19 11.87
C ALA A 275 -24.00 22.04 12.03
N ALA A 276 -23.80 23.32 12.37
CA ALA A 276 -24.89 24.31 12.38
C ALA A 276 -25.45 24.53 10.95
N PRO A 277 -26.75 24.87 10.79
CA PRO A 277 -27.39 24.97 9.47
C PRO A 277 -26.69 25.92 8.51
N ALA A 278 -26.25 27.07 9.02
CA ALA A 278 -25.61 28.13 8.24
C ALA A 278 -24.16 27.84 7.83
N GLU A 279 -23.58 26.71 8.26
CA GLU A 279 -22.18 26.36 8.00
C GLU A 279 -22.01 24.99 7.35
N LEU A 280 -23.10 24.39 6.87
CA LEU A 280 -23.11 23.01 6.37
C LEU A 280 -22.20 22.83 5.16
N ASP A 281 -22.22 23.75 4.21
CA ASP A 281 -21.35 23.72 3.02
C ASP A 281 -19.86 23.74 3.41
N ARG A 282 -19.50 24.59 4.38
CA ARG A 282 -18.13 24.70 4.90
C ARG A 282 -17.72 23.45 5.68
N ALA A 283 -18.65 22.84 6.42
CA ALA A 283 -18.41 21.59 7.12
C ALA A 283 -18.18 20.42 6.15
N ILE A 284 -18.98 20.33 5.07
CA ILE A 284 -18.83 19.33 4.01
C ILE A 284 -17.46 19.48 3.35
N VAL A 285 -17.09 20.70 2.92
CA VAL A 285 -15.75 20.97 2.36
C VAL A 285 -14.65 20.59 3.36
N GLY A 286 -14.80 20.99 4.63
CA GLY A 286 -13.86 20.67 5.69
C GLY A 286 -13.62 19.17 5.82
N MET A 287 -14.68 18.36 5.81
CA MET A 287 -14.59 16.90 5.94
C MET A 287 -14.02 16.23 4.67
N LEU A 288 -14.44 16.66 3.48
CA LEU A 288 -13.95 16.11 2.21
C LEU A 288 -12.45 16.31 2.01
N PHE A 289 -11.89 17.39 2.54
CA PHE A 289 -10.48 17.74 2.35
C PHE A 289 -9.64 17.69 3.63
N ASP A 290 -10.17 17.17 4.73
CA ASP A 290 -9.45 16.99 5.99
C ASP A 290 -8.22 16.07 5.80
N PRO A 291 -6.99 16.56 6.08
CA PRO A 291 -5.79 15.76 5.97
C PRO A 291 -5.66 14.69 7.06
N THR A 292 -6.44 14.76 8.14
CA THR A 292 -6.36 13.84 9.28
C THR A 292 -7.34 12.68 9.18
N SER A 293 -8.48 12.88 8.50
CA SER A 293 -9.47 11.84 8.26
C SER A 293 -9.02 10.85 7.18
N ALA A 294 -9.04 9.55 7.51
CA ALA A 294 -8.79 8.48 6.55
C ALA A 294 -9.95 8.30 5.53
N TRP A 295 -11.10 8.92 5.80
CA TRP A 295 -12.33 8.84 5.01
C TRP A 295 -12.52 10.03 4.07
N SER A 296 -11.63 11.02 4.12
CA SER A 296 -11.72 12.20 3.27
C SER A 296 -11.44 11.86 1.81
N LEU A 297 -12.04 12.64 0.91
CA LEU A 297 -11.78 12.56 -0.53
C LEU A 297 -10.29 12.74 -0.82
N ARG A 298 -9.63 13.64 -0.08
CA ARG A 298 -8.19 13.85 -0.14
C ARG A 298 -7.39 12.60 0.28
N ALA A 299 -7.79 11.89 1.34
CA ALA A 299 -7.12 10.66 1.77
C ALA A 299 -7.26 9.53 0.74
N HIS A 300 -8.44 9.40 0.12
CA HIS A 300 -8.66 8.42 -0.95
C HIS A 300 -7.82 8.75 -2.20
N ALA A 301 -7.81 10.01 -2.65
CA ALA A 301 -6.99 10.46 -3.76
C ALA A 301 -5.48 10.24 -3.52
N ASN A 302 -4.99 10.50 -2.30
CA ASN A 302 -3.61 10.21 -1.91
C ASN A 302 -3.30 8.69 -1.95
N SER A 303 -4.26 7.85 -1.55
CA SER A 303 -4.12 6.40 -1.62
C SER A 303 -4.07 5.90 -3.07
N VAL A 304 -4.93 6.44 -3.93
CA VAL A 304 -4.89 6.21 -5.38
C VAL A 304 -3.54 6.59 -5.97
N HIS A 305 -3.03 7.79 -5.69
CA HIS A 305 -1.74 8.25 -6.20
C HIS A 305 -0.58 7.35 -5.75
N ARG A 306 -0.56 6.96 -4.47
CA ARG A 306 0.46 6.07 -3.92
C ARG A 306 0.44 4.71 -4.64
N LEU A 307 -0.72 4.10 -4.81
CA LEU A 307 -0.86 2.81 -5.49
C LEU A 307 -0.54 2.90 -6.98
N ALA A 308 -0.97 3.97 -7.66
CA ALA A 308 -0.65 4.21 -9.06
C ALA A 308 0.87 4.30 -9.33
N ARG A 309 1.66 4.80 -8.36
CA ARG A 309 3.13 4.83 -8.48
C ARG A 309 3.76 3.45 -8.36
N VAL A 310 3.21 2.58 -7.50
CA VAL A 310 3.70 1.20 -7.30
C VAL A 310 3.28 0.31 -8.47
N LEU A 311 2.09 0.51 -9.01
CA LEU A 311 1.46 -0.32 -10.02
C LEU A 311 1.67 0.17 -11.46
N ARG A 312 2.60 1.11 -11.68
CA ARG A 312 2.84 1.73 -13.00
C ARG A 312 3.06 0.71 -14.11
N ASP A 313 3.74 -0.39 -13.80
CA ASP A 313 4.09 -1.44 -14.77
C ASP A 313 2.97 -2.47 -14.96
N GLN A 314 1.85 -2.34 -14.22
CA GLN A 314 0.71 -3.26 -14.24
C GLN A 314 -0.54 -2.66 -14.90
N ILE A 315 -0.56 -1.35 -15.15
CA ILE A 315 -1.67 -0.63 -15.79
C ILE A 315 -1.19 0.09 -17.05
N SER A 316 -2.11 0.38 -17.97
CA SER A 316 -1.76 1.15 -19.17
C SER A 316 -1.30 2.56 -18.81
N ILE A 317 -0.47 3.16 -19.67
CA ILE A 317 0.05 4.52 -19.45
C ILE A 317 -1.08 5.56 -19.37
N ASP A 318 -2.16 5.34 -20.12
CA ASP A 318 -3.32 6.22 -20.11
C ASP A 318 -4.14 6.05 -18.83
N ALA A 319 -4.34 4.82 -18.34
CA ALA A 319 -4.95 4.59 -17.03
C ALA A 319 -4.12 5.25 -15.92
N TRP A 320 -2.80 5.12 -15.98
CA TRP A 320 -1.89 5.77 -15.04
C TRP A 320 -2.02 7.30 -15.06
N ARG A 321 -2.09 7.92 -16.24
CA ARG A 321 -2.30 9.37 -16.40
C ARG A 321 -3.61 9.83 -15.77
N ILE A 322 -4.70 9.09 -15.98
CA ILE A 322 -6.01 9.41 -15.37
C ILE A 322 -5.93 9.34 -13.84
N LEU A 323 -5.28 8.32 -13.27
CA LEU A 323 -5.09 8.24 -11.81
C LEU A 323 -4.26 9.41 -11.26
N GLN A 324 -3.29 9.92 -12.02
CA GLN A 324 -2.57 11.15 -11.66
C GLN A 324 -3.47 12.39 -11.72
N SER A 325 -4.35 12.46 -12.72
CA SER A 325 -5.35 13.54 -12.86
C SER A 325 -6.27 13.60 -11.66
N ILE A 326 -6.84 12.46 -11.25
CA ILE A 326 -7.70 12.33 -10.04
C ILE A 326 -7.02 12.94 -8.82
N TRP A 327 -5.75 12.61 -8.61
CA TRP A 327 -4.98 13.15 -7.50
C TRP A 327 -4.74 14.66 -7.62
N HIS A 328 -4.40 15.14 -8.82
CA HIS A 328 -4.16 16.55 -9.07
C HIS A 328 -5.43 17.39 -8.86
N THR A 329 -6.57 16.95 -9.41
CA THR A 329 -7.89 17.57 -9.26
C THR A 329 -8.24 17.79 -7.78
N VAL A 330 -8.06 16.76 -6.94
CA VAL A 330 -8.39 16.84 -5.50
C VAL A 330 -7.35 17.66 -4.72
N THR A 331 -6.06 17.59 -5.07
CA THR A 331 -5.01 18.27 -4.29
C THR A 331 -4.81 19.73 -4.64
N ALA A 332 -5.10 20.13 -5.89
CA ALA A 332 -5.05 21.51 -6.34
C ALA A 332 -6.15 22.37 -5.69
N PHE A 333 -7.25 21.75 -5.24
CA PHE A 333 -8.33 22.44 -4.56
C PHE A 333 -7.90 23.00 -3.20
N LYS A 334 -8.18 24.30 -3.00
CA LYS A 334 -7.86 25.07 -1.78
C LYS A 334 -9.16 25.44 -1.04
N PRO A 335 -9.48 24.78 0.08
CA PRO A 335 -10.71 25.02 0.84
C PRO A 335 -10.92 26.44 1.38
N SER A 336 -9.85 27.21 1.60
CA SER A 336 -9.89 28.46 2.36
C SER A 336 -10.17 29.72 1.55
N THR A 337 -10.29 29.63 0.22
CA THR A 337 -10.31 30.80 -0.68
C THR A 337 -11.56 30.92 -1.55
N LEU A 338 -12.55 30.03 -1.38
CA LEU A 338 -13.59 29.79 -2.38
C LEU A 338 -15.01 29.87 -1.80
N GLU A 339 -15.99 30.10 -2.68
CA GLU A 339 -17.42 29.89 -2.40
C GLU A 339 -17.73 28.40 -2.64
N PRO A 340 -17.95 27.59 -1.58
CA PRO A 340 -18.13 26.14 -1.69
C PRO A 340 -19.20 25.68 -2.68
N THR A 341 -20.23 26.49 -2.87
CA THR A 341 -21.40 26.20 -3.71
C THR A 341 -21.14 26.35 -5.21
N ASN A 342 -20.12 27.11 -5.62
CA ASN A 342 -19.80 27.34 -7.04
C ASN A 342 -18.63 26.48 -7.52
N ASP A 343 -17.53 26.42 -6.77
CA ASP A 343 -16.29 25.80 -7.24
C ASP A 343 -16.24 24.27 -7.01
N LEU A 344 -16.91 23.77 -5.97
CA LEU A 344 -16.89 22.35 -5.64
C LEU A 344 -17.67 21.49 -6.65
N PRO A 345 -18.85 21.87 -7.15
CA PRO A 345 -19.56 21.09 -8.17
C PRO A 345 -18.72 20.85 -9.44
N GLU A 346 -18.02 21.87 -9.96
CA GLU A 346 -17.17 21.74 -11.15
C GLU A 346 -16.03 20.74 -10.92
N LEU A 347 -15.37 20.81 -9.75
CA LEU A 347 -14.36 19.85 -9.36
C LEU A 347 -14.93 18.42 -9.30
N LEU A 348 -16.10 18.25 -8.68
CA LEU A 348 -16.73 16.95 -8.52
C LEU A 348 -17.11 16.35 -9.88
N ASP A 349 -17.61 17.16 -10.82
CA ASP A 349 -17.91 16.71 -12.18
C ASP A 349 -16.66 16.25 -12.93
N GLN A 350 -15.58 17.02 -12.86
CA GLN A 350 -14.29 16.63 -13.43
C GLN A 350 -13.78 15.31 -12.82
N LEU A 351 -13.84 15.20 -11.49
CA LEU A 351 -13.41 14.00 -10.76
C LEU A 351 -14.21 12.75 -11.15
N LEU A 352 -15.53 12.89 -11.31
CA LEU A 352 -16.41 11.79 -11.71
C LEU A 352 -16.16 11.38 -13.17
N ALA A 353 -15.88 12.33 -14.06
CA ALA A 353 -15.47 12.04 -15.43
C ALA A 353 -14.14 11.26 -15.46
N GLU A 354 -13.17 11.63 -14.62
CA GLU A 354 -11.88 10.94 -14.50
C GLU A 354 -12.05 9.51 -13.93
N CYS A 355 -12.90 9.32 -12.91
CA CYS A 355 -13.22 7.99 -12.38
C CYS A 355 -13.88 7.11 -13.46
N ALA A 356 -14.82 7.67 -14.24
CA ALA A 356 -15.44 6.98 -15.36
C ALA A 356 -14.43 6.62 -16.46
N ALA A 357 -13.52 7.54 -16.81
CA ALA A 357 -12.46 7.31 -17.78
C ALA A 357 -11.52 6.17 -17.33
N PHE A 358 -11.10 6.14 -16.07
CA PHE A 358 -10.32 5.03 -15.53
C PHE A 358 -11.08 3.70 -15.64
N SER A 359 -12.37 3.71 -15.33
CA SER A 359 -13.24 2.53 -15.45
C SER A 359 -13.29 1.99 -16.88
N GLY A 360 -13.47 2.87 -17.86
CA GLY A 360 -13.43 2.52 -19.28
C GLY A 360 -12.06 1.99 -19.71
N LEU A 361 -10.97 2.62 -19.28
CA LEU A 361 -9.62 2.19 -19.63
C LEU A 361 -9.27 0.82 -19.04
N VAL A 362 -9.68 0.52 -17.80
CA VAL A 362 -9.54 -0.81 -17.19
C VAL A 362 -10.35 -1.85 -17.96
N ALA A 363 -11.58 -1.49 -18.38
CA ALA A 363 -12.41 -2.37 -19.19
C ALA A 363 -11.78 -2.62 -20.57
N ASP A 364 -11.22 -1.62 -21.24
CA ASP A 364 -10.81 -1.78 -22.65
C ASP A 364 -9.35 -2.18 -22.85
N SER A 365 -8.44 -1.74 -21.98
CA SER A 365 -6.99 -1.86 -22.20
C SER A 365 -6.29 -2.95 -21.39
N MET A 366 -6.88 -3.39 -20.26
CA MET A 366 -6.27 -4.44 -19.45
C MET A 366 -6.60 -5.83 -19.99
N THR A 367 -5.57 -6.66 -20.15
CA THR A 367 -5.76 -8.08 -20.48
C THR A 367 -6.55 -8.76 -19.36
N ARG A 368 -7.47 -9.67 -19.72
CA ARG A 368 -8.36 -10.40 -18.79
C ARG A 368 -7.62 -11.49 -18.02
N GLY A 369 -6.64 -11.08 -17.22
CA GLY A 369 -5.89 -11.92 -16.27
C GLY A 369 -6.12 -11.51 -14.82
N GLN A 370 -5.31 -12.06 -13.92
CA GLN A 370 -5.43 -11.84 -12.47
C GLN A 370 -5.40 -10.35 -12.07
N ALA A 371 -4.55 -9.54 -12.72
CA ALA A 371 -4.46 -8.12 -12.40
C ALA A 371 -5.78 -7.38 -12.64
N TRP A 372 -6.43 -7.65 -13.77
CA TRP A 372 -7.76 -7.10 -14.07
C TRP A 372 -8.82 -7.62 -13.09
N LEU A 373 -8.79 -8.92 -12.78
CA LEU A 373 -9.72 -9.53 -11.82
C LEU A 373 -9.65 -8.85 -10.46
N PHE A 374 -8.45 -8.59 -9.91
CA PHE A 374 -8.32 -7.95 -8.61
C PHE A 374 -8.76 -6.49 -8.60
N VAL A 375 -8.42 -5.70 -9.65
CA VAL A 375 -8.91 -4.32 -9.76
C VAL A 375 -10.44 -4.29 -9.81
N ASP A 376 -11.05 -5.09 -10.70
CA ASP A 376 -12.50 -5.09 -10.85
C ASP A 376 -13.20 -5.66 -9.60
N LEU A 377 -12.66 -6.73 -9.00
CA LEU A 377 -13.17 -7.30 -7.75
C LEU A 377 -13.19 -6.27 -6.62
N GLY A 378 -12.09 -5.52 -6.44
CA GLY A 378 -12.02 -4.43 -5.45
C GLY A 378 -13.11 -3.39 -5.68
N ARG A 379 -13.30 -2.95 -6.92
CA ARG A 379 -14.36 -2.00 -7.28
C ARG A 379 -15.75 -2.54 -6.99
N ARG A 380 -16.06 -3.78 -7.38
CA ARG A 380 -17.40 -4.38 -7.16
C ARG A 380 -17.71 -4.52 -5.68
N VAL A 381 -16.73 -4.96 -4.88
CA VAL A 381 -16.90 -5.06 -3.41
C VAL A 381 -17.15 -3.68 -2.81
N GLU A 382 -16.36 -2.68 -3.19
CA GLU A 382 -16.54 -1.34 -2.65
C GLU A 382 -17.87 -0.72 -3.09
N ARG A 383 -18.27 -0.87 -4.36
CA ARG A 383 -19.57 -0.41 -4.85
C ARG A 383 -20.72 -1.06 -4.09
N THR A 384 -20.61 -2.35 -3.77
CA THR A 384 -21.59 -3.05 -2.94
C THR A 384 -21.72 -2.39 -1.58
N VAL A 385 -20.60 -2.12 -0.91
CA VAL A 385 -20.56 -1.47 0.40
C VAL A 385 -21.15 -0.05 0.33
N VAL A 386 -20.75 0.75 -0.66
CA VAL A 386 -21.24 2.12 -0.84
C VAL A 386 -22.75 2.15 -1.09
N THR A 387 -23.26 1.28 -1.96
CA THR A 387 -24.72 1.20 -2.23
C THR A 387 -25.48 0.76 -0.99
N LEU A 388 -25.02 -0.28 -0.28
CA LEU A 388 -25.67 -0.74 0.96
C LEU A 388 -25.69 0.33 2.05
N GLN A 389 -24.58 1.05 2.22
CA GLN A 389 -24.47 2.12 3.20
C GLN A 389 -25.40 3.29 2.84
N LEU A 390 -25.44 3.72 1.57
CA LEU A 390 -26.35 4.76 1.10
C LEU A 390 -27.82 4.37 1.37
N LEU A 391 -28.23 3.15 1.04
CA LEU A 391 -29.60 2.68 1.27
C LEU A 391 -29.92 2.61 2.78
N ARG A 392 -28.94 2.22 3.60
CA ARG A 392 -29.12 2.15 5.06
C ARG A 392 -29.26 3.54 5.68
N ASP A 393 -28.52 4.51 5.17
CA ASP A 393 -28.55 5.86 5.72
C ASP A 393 -29.77 6.66 5.21
N THR A 394 -30.37 6.28 4.08
CA THR A 394 -31.44 7.06 3.43
C THR A 394 -32.82 6.41 3.45
N LEU A 395 -32.92 5.07 3.47
CA LEU A 395 -34.20 4.37 3.36
C LEU A 395 -34.70 3.76 4.68
N ILE A 396 -33.94 3.80 5.77
CA ILE A 396 -34.35 3.12 7.02
C ILE A 396 -35.41 3.90 7.77
N ASP A 397 -35.30 5.22 7.79
CA ASP A 397 -36.34 6.06 8.36
C ASP A 397 -37.58 6.00 7.46
N GLY A 398 -38.75 5.75 8.04
CA GLY A 398 -40.01 5.55 7.32
C GLY A 398 -40.58 6.83 6.71
N VAL A 399 -39.77 7.88 6.55
CA VAL A 399 -40.13 9.15 5.95
C VAL A 399 -39.96 9.02 4.44
N ASP A 400 -41.07 8.97 3.71
CA ASP A 400 -41.08 8.94 2.25
C ASP A 400 -40.91 10.36 1.70
N ASP A 401 -39.67 10.86 1.77
CA ASP A 401 -39.25 12.13 1.20
C ASP A 401 -38.86 11.94 -0.28
N SER A 402 -39.71 12.45 -1.19
CA SER A 402 -39.50 12.31 -2.64
C SER A 402 -38.17 12.93 -3.10
N ALA A 403 -37.73 14.04 -2.50
CA ALA A 403 -36.46 14.68 -2.88
C ALA A 403 -35.26 13.83 -2.46
N LEU A 404 -35.34 13.18 -1.29
CA LEU A 404 -34.32 12.22 -0.85
C LEU A 404 -34.27 11.01 -1.78
N LEU A 405 -35.42 10.42 -2.09
CA LEU A 405 -35.53 9.25 -2.98
C LEU A 405 -35.02 9.56 -4.40
N GLU A 406 -35.32 10.73 -4.94
CA GLU A 406 -34.81 11.19 -6.23
C GLU A 406 -33.28 11.33 -6.19
N THR A 407 -32.74 11.92 -5.12
CA THR A 407 -31.30 12.11 -4.96
C THR A 407 -30.56 10.77 -4.80
N VAL A 408 -31.15 9.77 -4.13
CA VAL A 408 -30.61 8.40 -4.08
C VAL A 408 -30.49 7.79 -5.48
N LEU A 409 -31.50 7.98 -6.33
CA LEU A 409 -31.47 7.52 -7.72
C LEU A 409 -30.43 8.27 -8.57
N GLU A 410 -30.22 9.56 -8.32
CA GLU A 410 -29.19 10.36 -8.99
C GLU A 410 -27.77 9.92 -8.58
N ILE A 411 -27.53 9.73 -7.27
CA ILE A 411 -26.24 9.24 -6.74
C ILE A 411 -25.92 7.86 -7.31
N THR A 412 -26.92 6.99 -7.46
CA THR A 412 -26.76 5.63 -8.00
C THR A 412 -26.91 5.54 -9.51
N ASP A 413 -27.00 6.67 -10.23
CA ASP A 413 -27.14 6.72 -11.69
C ASP A 413 -28.29 5.84 -12.23
N SER A 414 -29.37 5.76 -11.47
CA SER A 414 -30.52 4.87 -11.71
C SER A 414 -31.82 5.62 -12.00
N SER A 415 -31.81 6.96 -12.04
CA SER A 415 -33.01 7.79 -12.25
C SER A 415 -33.70 7.56 -13.59
N VAL A 416 -32.97 7.29 -14.67
CA VAL A 416 -33.55 7.01 -16.00
C VAL A 416 -34.21 5.63 -16.00
N THR A 417 -33.53 4.62 -15.45
CA THR A 417 -34.04 3.25 -15.35
C THR A 417 -35.30 3.19 -14.50
N TYR A 418 -35.29 3.88 -13.35
CA TYR A 418 -36.45 3.96 -12.46
C TYR A 418 -37.65 4.60 -13.16
N ARG A 419 -37.49 5.80 -13.72
CA ARG A 419 -38.57 6.52 -14.42
C ARG A 419 -39.18 5.71 -15.56
N ARG A 420 -38.37 4.90 -16.26
CA ARG A 420 -38.85 4.03 -17.33
C ARG A 420 -39.71 2.87 -16.83
N ARG A 421 -39.42 2.32 -15.63
CA ARG A 421 -40.11 1.14 -15.08
C ARG A 421 -41.29 1.49 -14.18
N TYR A 422 -41.11 2.49 -13.32
CA TYR A 422 -42.03 2.82 -12.22
C TYR A 422 -42.70 4.20 -12.39
N LEU A 423 -42.48 4.87 -13.53
CA LEU A 423 -43.05 6.19 -13.85
C LEU A 423 -42.65 7.27 -12.83
N THR A 424 -43.59 8.13 -12.41
CA THR A 424 -43.32 9.33 -11.61
C THR A 424 -43.49 9.15 -10.09
N HIS A 425 -44.06 8.03 -9.63
CA HIS A 425 -44.25 7.80 -8.20
C HIS A 425 -43.01 7.14 -7.60
N LEU A 426 -42.35 7.85 -6.68
CA LEU A 426 -41.17 7.35 -5.97
C LEU A 426 -41.61 6.60 -4.71
N GLU A 427 -41.30 5.31 -4.67
CA GLU A 427 -41.58 4.46 -3.51
C GLU A 427 -40.31 3.74 -3.07
N ALA A 428 -40.06 3.72 -1.75
CA ALA A 428 -38.84 3.16 -1.18
C ALA A 428 -38.63 1.69 -1.53
N HIS A 429 -39.69 0.88 -1.61
CA HIS A 429 -39.58 -0.55 -1.94
C HIS A 429 -39.22 -0.77 -3.42
N ALA A 430 -39.71 0.06 -4.34
CA ALA A 430 -39.33 0.00 -5.75
C ALA A 430 -37.88 0.44 -5.97
N ILE A 431 -37.38 1.41 -5.18
CA ILE A 431 -35.98 1.82 -5.19
C ILE A 431 -35.10 0.70 -4.60
N ALA A 432 -35.52 0.11 -3.48
CA ALA A 432 -34.84 -1.04 -2.88
C ALA A 432 -34.79 -2.23 -3.86
N ASP A 433 -35.87 -2.52 -4.60
CA ASP A 433 -35.88 -3.54 -5.66
C ASP A 433 -34.84 -3.24 -6.75
N LEU A 434 -34.86 -2.02 -7.30
CA LEU A 434 -33.95 -1.61 -8.35
C LEU A 434 -32.47 -1.61 -7.94
N LEU A 435 -32.17 -1.32 -6.67
CA LEU A 435 -30.79 -1.15 -6.17
C LEU A 435 -30.27 -2.34 -5.36
N LEU A 436 -31.14 -3.22 -4.86
CA LEU A 436 -30.73 -4.45 -4.17
C LEU A 436 -30.85 -5.67 -5.06
N ALA A 437 -32.02 -5.93 -5.65
CA ALA A 437 -32.36 -7.22 -6.25
C ALA A 437 -32.17 -7.29 -7.77
N ASP A 438 -32.16 -6.16 -8.48
CA ASP A 438 -32.06 -6.16 -9.95
C ASP A 438 -30.67 -6.56 -10.48
N GLU A 439 -30.50 -7.83 -10.89
CA GLU A 439 -29.27 -8.32 -11.54
C GLU A 439 -28.99 -7.70 -12.92
N THR A 440 -29.89 -6.91 -13.50
CA THR A 440 -29.65 -6.21 -14.78
C THR A 440 -29.10 -4.79 -14.60
N ASN A 441 -29.16 -4.24 -13.39
CA ASN A 441 -28.68 -2.90 -13.09
C ASN A 441 -27.21 -2.92 -12.63
N PRO A 442 -26.24 -2.32 -13.37
CA PRO A 442 -24.82 -2.32 -13.02
C PRO A 442 -24.47 -1.59 -11.71
N ARG A 443 -25.45 -0.95 -11.06
CA ARG A 443 -25.32 -0.25 -9.78
C ARG A 443 -25.96 -1.03 -8.63
N ALA A 444 -26.80 -2.02 -8.94
CA ALA A 444 -27.45 -2.84 -7.93
C ALA A 444 -26.49 -3.79 -7.23
N VAL A 445 -26.81 -4.12 -5.98
CA VAL A 445 -26.08 -5.07 -5.15
C VAL A 445 -26.10 -6.47 -5.77
N ALA A 446 -27.24 -6.95 -6.25
CA ALA A 446 -27.34 -8.26 -6.89
C ALA A 446 -26.41 -8.40 -8.11
N PHE A 447 -26.34 -7.38 -8.98
CA PHE A 447 -25.38 -7.34 -10.08
C PHE A 447 -23.94 -7.40 -9.56
N GLN A 448 -23.57 -6.56 -8.57
CA GLN A 448 -22.21 -6.57 -8.04
C GLN A 448 -21.83 -7.94 -7.48
N LEU A 449 -22.73 -8.57 -6.73
CA LEU A 449 -22.50 -9.88 -6.13
C LEU A 449 -22.40 -10.99 -7.19
N ALA A 450 -23.15 -10.89 -8.29
CA ALA A 450 -23.00 -11.78 -9.43
C ALA A 450 -21.60 -11.64 -10.06
N GLU A 451 -21.12 -10.41 -10.29
CA GLU A 451 -19.78 -10.15 -10.80
C GLU A 451 -18.68 -10.62 -9.86
N ILE A 452 -18.80 -10.31 -8.56
CA ILE A 452 -17.88 -10.78 -7.53
C ILE A 452 -17.79 -12.30 -7.56
N ASN A 453 -18.93 -13.00 -7.69
CA ASN A 453 -18.94 -14.46 -7.80
C ASN A 453 -18.19 -14.93 -9.06
N ARG A 454 -18.40 -14.28 -10.21
CA ARG A 454 -17.67 -14.62 -11.45
C ARG A 454 -16.16 -14.45 -11.27
N HIS A 455 -15.72 -13.37 -10.63
CA HIS A 455 -14.31 -13.10 -10.37
C HIS A 455 -13.69 -14.12 -9.40
N VAL A 456 -14.36 -14.38 -8.28
CA VAL A 456 -13.91 -15.36 -7.28
C VAL A 456 -13.79 -16.77 -7.88
N VAL A 457 -14.70 -17.15 -8.78
CA VAL A 457 -14.61 -18.43 -9.51
C VAL A 457 -13.46 -18.44 -10.52
N ALA A 458 -13.10 -17.30 -11.11
CA ALA A 458 -12.05 -17.21 -12.13
C ALA A 458 -10.62 -17.06 -11.57
N LEU A 459 -10.45 -16.61 -10.32
CA LEU A 459 -9.15 -16.51 -9.66
C LEU A 459 -8.50 -17.90 -9.51
N PRO A 460 -7.16 -18.03 -9.55
CA PRO A 460 -6.48 -19.32 -9.43
C PRO A 460 -6.71 -19.96 -8.04
N HIS A 461 -6.87 -21.28 -8.02
CA HIS A 461 -7.02 -22.07 -6.78
C HIS A 461 -5.86 -23.05 -6.68
N ASP A 462 -4.83 -22.70 -5.92
CA ASP A 462 -3.75 -23.64 -5.61
C ASP A 462 -4.26 -24.68 -4.61
N SER A 463 -4.76 -25.82 -5.11
CA SER A 463 -5.02 -27.06 -4.34
C SER A 463 -5.94 -26.95 -3.10
N THR A 464 -6.57 -25.80 -2.84
CA THR A 464 -7.45 -25.59 -1.68
C THR A 464 -8.76 -26.36 -1.86
N PRO A 465 -9.13 -27.29 -0.95
CA PRO A 465 -10.41 -28.00 -1.02
C PRO A 465 -11.58 -27.01 -1.06
N VAL A 466 -12.63 -27.31 -1.83
CA VAL A 466 -13.82 -26.45 -2.00
C VAL A 466 -14.44 -26.04 -0.65
N GLN A 467 -14.35 -26.90 0.37
CA GLN A 467 -14.85 -26.65 1.73
C GLN A 467 -14.11 -25.52 2.47
N GLN A 468 -12.92 -25.12 2.02
CA GLN A 468 -12.12 -24.05 2.62
C GLN A 468 -12.25 -22.70 1.89
N ARG A 469 -13.11 -22.62 0.86
CA ARG A 469 -13.38 -21.38 0.11
C ARG A 469 -14.40 -20.50 0.83
N SER A 470 -13.94 -19.84 1.90
CA SER A 470 -14.77 -18.91 2.67
C SER A 470 -15.29 -17.75 1.81
N ASP A 471 -14.48 -17.23 0.89
CA ASP A 471 -14.84 -16.19 -0.07
C ASP A 471 -16.09 -16.55 -0.90
N HIS A 472 -16.08 -17.70 -1.57
CA HIS A 472 -17.18 -18.17 -2.41
C HIS A 472 -18.45 -18.42 -1.60
N ASN A 473 -18.34 -19.07 -0.44
CA ASN A 473 -19.48 -19.36 0.43
C ASN A 473 -20.15 -18.08 0.96
N ILE A 474 -19.36 -17.06 1.33
CA ILE A 474 -19.88 -15.76 1.78
C ILE A 474 -20.63 -15.07 0.63
N VAL A 475 -20.08 -15.08 -0.58
CA VAL A 475 -20.75 -14.48 -1.77
C VAL A 475 -22.06 -15.19 -2.08
N LEU A 476 -22.10 -16.52 -2.10
CA LEU A 476 -23.34 -17.27 -2.32
C LEU A 476 -24.40 -16.97 -1.26
N ARG A 477 -23.99 -16.85 0.00
CA ARG A 477 -24.90 -16.47 1.10
C ARG A 477 -25.48 -15.08 0.88
N MET A 478 -24.64 -14.07 0.60
CA MET A 478 -25.09 -12.70 0.32
C MET A 478 -26.09 -12.67 -0.85
N ARG A 479 -25.76 -13.35 -1.96
CA ARG A 479 -26.65 -13.43 -3.13
C ARG A 479 -28.00 -14.04 -2.79
N SER A 480 -27.99 -15.17 -2.08
CA SER A 480 -29.22 -15.87 -1.71
C SER A 480 -30.09 -15.01 -0.79
N SER A 481 -29.49 -14.35 0.21
CA SER A 481 -30.22 -13.45 1.11
C SER A 481 -30.91 -12.30 0.37
N ILE A 482 -30.24 -11.69 -0.60
CA ILE A 482 -30.80 -10.58 -1.38
C ILE A 482 -31.87 -11.07 -2.36
N GLN A 483 -31.65 -12.18 -3.06
CA GLN A 483 -32.59 -12.71 -4.06
C GLN A 483 -33.88 -13.27 -3.45
N LEU A 484 -33.81 -13.81 -2.23
CA LEU A 484 -34.96 -14.39 -1.53
C LEU A 484 -35.72 -13.38 -0.66
N ALA A 485 -35.23 -12.14 -0.57
CA ALA A 485 -35.86 -11.09 0.23
C ALA A 485 -37.19 -10.64 -0.40
N ASP A 486 -38.27 -10.71 0.37
CA ASP A 486 -39.53 -10.04 0.02
C ASP A 486 -39.42 -8.55 0.32
N LEU A 487 -38.97 -7.78 -0.66
CA LEU A 487 -38.71 -6.35 -0.50
C LEU A 487 -39.99 -5.55 -0.21
N ALA A 488 -41.16 -5.99 -0.67
CA ALA A 488 -42.41 -5.33 -0.34
C ALA A 488 -42.73 -5.45 1.16
N ALA A 489 -42.53 -6.64 1.74
CA ALA A 489 -42.70 -6.86 3.17
C ALA A 489 -41.61 -6.15 4.00
N ILE A 490 -40.35 -6.26 3.57
CA ILE A 490 -39.18 -5.76 4.31
C ILE A 490 -39.11 -4.22 4.33
N CYS A 491 -39.59 -3.56 3.27
CA CYS A 491 -39.64 -2.10 3.19
C CYS A 491 -40.91 -1.50 3.82
N SER A 492 -41.80 -2.30 4.40
CA SER A 492 -42.96 -1.79 5.13
C SER A 492 -42.53 -1.09 6.43
N ALA A 493 -43.01 0.13 6.66
CA ALA A 493 -42.62 0.96 7.79
C ALA A 493 -43.70 0.99 8.89
N SER A 494 -44.13 -0.19 9.40
CA SER A 494 -45.24 -0.30 10.36
C SER A 494 -45.04 0.47 11.67
N THR A 495 -43.78 0.74 12.04
CA THR A 495 -43.41 1.48 13.26
C THR A 495 -42.67 2.79 12.95
N GLY A 496 -42.80 3.33 11.73
CA GLY A 496 -42.07 4.54 11.30
C GLY A 496 -40.58 4.32 10.98
N ARG A 497 -40.08 3.08 11.08
CA ARG A 497 -38.72 2.67 10.69
C ARG A 497 -38.77 1.29 10.03
N ARG A 498 -37.95 1.08 9.00
CA ARG A 498 -37.86 -0.18 8.24
C ARG A 498 -36.84 -1.13 8.87
N VAL A 499 -37.19 -1.72 10.02
CA VAL A 499 -36.26 -2.53 10.84
C VAL A 499 -35.77 -3.79 10.11
N ALA A 500 -36.65 -4.46 9.36
CA ALA A 500 -36.27 -5.64 8.59
C ALA A 500 -35.24 -5.29 7.50
N LEU A 501 -35.40 -4.13 6.85
CA LEU A 501 -34.45 -3.63 5.86
C LEU A 501 -33.10 -3.32 6.50
N ASP A 502 -33.09 -2.63 7.64
CA ASP A 502 -31.85 -2.31 8.39
C ASP A 502 -31.09 -3.59 8.78
N THR A 503 -31.83 -4.63 9.18
CA THR A 503 -31.26 -5.94 9.52
C THR A 503 -30.60 -6.59 8.30
N LEU A 504 -31.29 -6.64 7.16
CA LEU A 504 -30.75 -7.22 5.93
C LEU A 504 -29.51 -6.46 5.44
N LEU A 505 -29.56 -5.12 5.41
CA LEU A 505 -28.46 -4.27 4.96
C LEU A 505 -27.25 -4.41 5.90
N THR A 506 -27.46 -4.38 7.21
CA THR A 506 -26.39 -4.54 8.21
C THR A 506 -25.71 -5.89 8.09
N GLN A 507 -26.48 -6.98 8.01
CA GLN A 507 -25.93 -8.33 7.84
C GLN A 507 -25.13 -8.46 6.54
N THR A 508 -25.59 -7.85 5.45
CA THR A 508 -24.90 -7.89 4.16
C THR A 508 -23.61 -7.05 4.19
N LEU A 509 -23.61 -5.90 4.87
CA LEU A 509 -22.41 -5.09 5.12
C LEU A 509 -21.36 -5.86 5.93
N ASP A 510 -21.77 -6.55 7.00
CA ASP A 510 -20.88 -7.40 7.79
C ASP A 510 -20.28 -8.54 6.95
N GLN A 511 -21.08 -9.14 6.08
CA GLN A 511 -20.62 -10.16 5.15
C GLN A 511 -19.65 -9.61 4.09
N CYS A 512 -19.81 -8.37 3.63
CA CYS A 512 -18.82 -7.71 2.76
C CYS A 512 -17.46 -7.51 3.46
N ASN A 513 -17.48 -7.19 4.76
CA ASN A 513 -16.26 -7.11 5.57
C ASN A 513 -15.60 -8.49 5.72
N GLN A 514 -16.39 -9.53 6.01
CA GLN A 514 -15.91 -10.91 6.08
C GLN A 514 -15.34 -11.38 4.74
N LEU A 515 -15.98 -11.03 3.62
CA LEU A 515 -15.50 -11.33 2.27
C LEU A 515 -14.14 -10.66 2.02
N THR A 516 -14.00 -9.39 2.39
CA THR A 516 -12.73 -8.67 2.25
C THR A 516 -11.62 -9.35 3.04
N GLN A 517 -11.90 -9.78 4.29
CA GLN A 517 -10.96 -10.54 5.11
C GLN A 517 -10.62 -11.90 4.48
N ALA A 518 -11.61 -12.62 3.96
CA ALA A 518 -11.42 -13.90 3.28
C ALA A 518 -10.53 -13.76 2.03
N ILE A 519 -10.77 -12.74 1.20
CA ILE A 519 -9.94 -12.43 0.03
C ILE A 519 -8.50 -12.15 0.47
N THR A 520 -8.30 -11.31 1.50
CA THR A 520 -6.97 -11.02 2.03
C THR A 520 -6.26 -12.28 2.53
N GLN A 521 -6.98 -13.15 3.25
CA GLN A 521 -6.42 -14.37 3.78
C GLN A 521 -6.04 -15.36 2.68
N LEU A 522 -6.91 -15.57 1.69
CA LEU A 522 -6.74 -16.58 0.66
C LEU A 522 -5.74 -16.18 -0.42
N TYR A 523 -5.71 -14.91 -0.83
CA TYR A 523 -4.95 -14.48 -2.00
C TYR A 523 -3.73 -13.60 -1.64
N PHE A 524 -3.78 -12.87 -0.52
CA PHE A 524 -2.72 -11.90 -0.17
C PHE A 524 -1.81 -12.37 0.96
N SER A 525 -2.29 -13.27 1.83
CA SER A 525 -1.53 -13.79 2.97
C SER A 525 -1.13 -15.25 2.76
N HIS A 526 0.15 -15.57 2.91
CA HIS A 526 0.62 -16.96 3.00
C HIS A 526 0.63 -17.47 4.46
N ALA A 527 -0.20 -16.89 5.33
CA ALA A 527 -0.37 -17.39 6.69
C ALA A 527 -1.30 -18.62 6.64
N PRO A 528 -0.89 -19.81 7.14
CA PRO A 528 -1.78 -20.94 7.20
C PRO A 528 -3.00 -20.60 8.07
N ILE A 529 -4.19 -20.97 7.59
CA ILE A 529 -5.45 -20.88 8.34
C ILE A 529 -5.22 -21.55 9.71
N PRO A 530 -5.43 -20.87 10.84
CA PRO A 530 -5.34 -21.50 12.15
C PRO A 530 -6.30 -22.69 12.19
N ARG A 531 -5.76 -23.90 12.26
CA ARG A 531 -6.57 -25.09 12.57
C ARG A 531 -6.94 -25.00 14.04
N GLY A 532 -8.23 -24.81 14.33
CA GLY A 532 -8.75 -25.09 15.66
C GLY A 532 -8.47 -26.56 15.97
N LEU A 533 -7.80 -26.82 17.10
CA LEU A 533 -7.63 -28.17 17.64
C LEU A 533 -8.95 -28.63 18.27
N ASP A 534 -10.00 -28.77 17.47
CA ASP A 534 -11.22 -29.48 17.86
C ASP A 534 -11.12 -30.88 17.26
N GLY A 535 -10.66 -31.85 18.05
CA GLY A 535 -10.68 -33.27 17.65
C GLY A 535 -9.51 -34.15 18.09
N MET A 536 -8.75 -33.81 19.14
CA MET A 536 -7.93 -34.80 19.85
C MET A 536 -8.39 -34.92 21.31
N THR A 537 -9.60 -35.45 21.49
CA THR A 537 -9.94 -36.19 22.71
C THR A 537 -9.66 -37.66 22.44
N GLY A 538 -9.03 -38.32 23.42
CA GLY A 538 -8.43 -39.64 23.36
C GLY A 538 -9.21 -40.72 22.62
N ASP A 539 -8.48 -41.59 21.94
CA ASP A 539 -8.32 -42.99 22.36
C ASP A 539 -7.33 -43.67 21.41
N ASP A 540 -6.23 -44.18 21.96
CA ASP A 540 -5.84 -45.59 21.81
C ASP A 540 -4.43 -45.80 22.41
N GLU A 541 -4.43 -46.44 23.58
CA GLU A 541 -3.32 -47.21 24.10
C GLU A 541 -3.02 -48.40 23.16
N GLY A 542 -1.73 -48.65 22.90
CA GLY A 542 -1.23 -49.81 22.15
C GLY A 542 0.28 -49.79 22.02
#